data_AF-F8CJC0-F1
#
_entry.id   AF-F8CJC0-F1
#
_cell.length_a   1.000
_cell.length_b   1.000
_cell.length_c   1.000
_cell.angle_alpha   90.00
_cell.angle_beta   90.00
_cell.angle_gamma   90.00
#
_symmetry.space_group_name_H-M   'P 1'
#
loop_
_entity.id
_entity.type
_entity.pdbx_description
1 polymer ?
#
loop_
_entity_poly.entity_id
_entity_poly.type
_entity_poly.pdbx_seq_one_letter_code
_entity_poly.pdbx_strand_id
1 'polypeptide(L)'
;MDRANLALALWLAKQGHPVRLVAHRVADVLLGHANVRFVRVPKPANAYLLGEPLLSAAGRAWALRTRAEGGRVVANGGNCPVASANWVHYVHGAHASSPTGGVLRQLKGRVSHRYYVRSERRALRRARVIIANSERTRDDVVAATGVPASRVHVIYLGGDAERFRPASPEARRAARAALGWPESRPVALFVGALGDRRKGFDTLFQAWARLCARADWDVDLKVVGSGAQREAWEREAAARGLGARIQFLGFREDVPLLLSAADVLVSPTRYDAYGLNVHEALCAGLPALVSRSAGVAERYPAALAGLLLDSPDDVGLLARRLEAWRENAAAWAPHVAALSESLRAQTWDTMAEAIVDVVEREG
;
A
#
# COMPACT_ATOMS: atom_id res chain seq x y z
N MET A 1 -10.31 -5.83 7.42
CA MET A 1 -8.95 -6.40 7.55
C MET A 1 -8.22 -6.09 6.25
N ASP A 2 -6.97 -5.65 6.31
CA ASP A 2 -6.16 -5.47 5.08
C ASP A 2 -5.71 -6.83 4.52
N ARG A 3 -5.20 -6.82 3.28
CA ARG A 3 -4.80 -8.05 2.56
C ARG A 3 -3.65 -8.80 3.24
N ALA A 4 -2.68 -8.07 3.80
CA ALA A 4 -1.50 -8.68 4.40
C ALA A 4 -1.86 -9.43 5.70
N ASN A 5 -2.70 -8.83 6.56
CA ASN A 5 -3.23 -9.51 7.74
C ASN A 5 -4.16 -10.68 7.40
N LEU A 6 -4.96 -10.55 6.34
CA LEU A 6 -5.79 -11.64 5.85
C LEU A 6 -4.92 -12.83 5.38
N ALA A 7 -3.86 -12.55 4.61
CA ALA A 7 -2.92 -13.56 4.13
C ALA A 7 -2.28 -14.35 5.29
N LEU A 8 -1.70 -13.67 6.28
CA LEU A 8 -1.09 -14.34 7.44
C LEU A 8 -2.11 -15.19 8.20
N ALA A 9 -3.30 -14.66 8.46
CA ALA A 9 -4.34 -15.40 9.18
C ALA A 9 -4.84 -16.62 8.40
N LEU A 10 -5.02 -16.51 7.09
CA LEU A 10 -5.42 -17.62 6.22
C LEU A 10 -4.34 -18.69 6.15
N TRP A 11 -3.08 -18.29 6.01
CA TRP A 11 -1.96 -19.21 5.98
C TRP A 11 -1.91 -20.03 7.28
N LEU A 12 -1.94 -19.37 8.44
CA LEU A 12 -1.97 -20.04 9.74
C LEU A 12 -3.17 -21.00 9.87
N ALA A 13 -4.35 -20.56 9.40
CA ALA A 13 -5.55 -21.39 9.44
C ALA A 13 -5.43 -22.64 8.55
N LYS A 14 -4.85 -22.52 7.35
CA LYS A 14 -4.62 -23.64 6.42
C LYS A 14 -3.61 -24.65 6.95
N GLN A 15 -2.60 -24.18 7.70
CA GLN A 15 -1.64 -25.05 8.39
C GLN A 15 -2.21 -25.74 9.64
N GLY A 16 -3.50 -25.52 9.96
CA GLY A 16 -4.17 -26.15 11.10
C GLY A 16 -3.87 -25.51 12.47
N HIS A 17 -3.14 -24.39 12.51
CA HIS A 17 -2.86 -23.71 13.78
C HIS A 17 -4.14 -23.09 14.37
N PRO A 18 -4.33 -23.12 15.71
CA PRO A 18 -5.39 -22.35 16.35
C PRO A 18 -5.13 -20.84 16.21
N VAL A 19 -6.03 -20.12 15.54
CA VAL A 19 -5.90 -18.68 15.28
C VAL A 19 -6.97 -17.89 16.03
N ARG A 20 -6.56 -16.90 16.81
CA ARG A 20 -7.46 -15.98 17.51
C ARG A 20 -7.35 -14.57 16.95
N LEU A 21 -8.43 -14.09 16.34
CA LEU A 21 -8.48 -12.77 15.71
C LEU A 21 -9.21 -11.79 16.61
N VAL A 22 -8.49 -10.83 17.20
CA VAL A 22 -9.08 -9.77 18.03
C VAL A 22 -9.19 -8.50 17.19
N ALA A 23 -10.39 -8.18 16.71
CA ALA A 23 -10.57 -7.08 15.76
C ALA A 23 -12.00 -6.52 15.78
N HIS A 24 -12.20 -5.37 15.14
CA HIS A 24 -13.54 -4.85 14.89
C HIS A 24 -14.32 -5.67 13.84
N ARG A 25 -13.61 -6.16 12.82
CA ARG A 25 -14.11 -6.98 11.71
C ARG A 25 -13.01 -7.87 11.17
N VAL A 26 -13.36 -9.06 10.71
CA VAL A 26 -12.50 -10.01 9.99
C VAL A 26 -13.13 -10.33 8.63
N ALA A 27 -12.37 -10.92 7.71
CA ALA A 27 -12.94 -11.37 6.44
C ALA A 27 -13.77 -12.65 6.65
N ASP A 28 -14.90 -12.77 5.97
CA ASP A 28 -15.84 -13.89 6.18
C ASP A 28 -15.21 -15.26 5.87
N VAL A 29 -14.30 -15.32 4.89
CA VAL A 29 -13.54 -16.53 4.56
C VAL A 29 -12.81 -17.13 5.77
N LEU A 30 -12.34 -16.30 6.71
CA LEU A 30 -11.66 -16.77 7.92
C LEU A 30 -12.63 -17.44 8.91
N LEU A 31 -13.91 -17.06 8.89
CA LEU A 31 -14.92 -17.62 9.80
C LEU A 31 -15.34 -19.04 9.40
N GLY A 32 -15.04 -19.45 8.15
CA GLY A 32 -15.28 -20.82 7.69
C GLY A 32 -14.27 -21.86 8.20
N HIS A 33 -13.16 -21.42 8.80
CA HIS A 33 -12.12 -22.31 9.31
C HIS A 33 -12.41 -22.69 10.78
N ALA A 34 -12.54 -23.99 11.07
CA ALA A 34 -12.89 -24.48 12.40
C ALA A 34 -11.86 -24.13 13.50
N ASN A 35 -10.60 -23.92 13.11
CA ASN A 35 -9.49 -23.51 13.96
C ASN A 35 -9.36 -21.99 14.12
N VAL A 36 -10.26 -21.19 13.55
CA VAL A 36 -10.25 -19.72 13.67
C VAL A 36 -11.33 -19.26 14.65
N ARG A 37 -10.94 -18.49 15.66
CA ARG A 37 -11.84 -17.84 16.61
C ARG A 37 -11.80 -16.33 16.46
N PHE A 38 -12.94 -15.73 16.08
CA PHE A 38 -13.10 -14.28 16.05
C PHE A 38 -13.57 -13.73 17.39
N VAL A 39 -12.80 -12.79 17.95
CA VAL A 39 -13.18 -11.97 19.10
C VAL A 39 -13.53 -10.58 18.58
N ARG A 40 -14.83 -10.33 18.45
CA ARG A 40 -15.35 -9.04 17.98
C ARG A 40 -15.18 -7.97 19.06
N VAL A 41 -14.53 -6.88 18.69
CA VAL A 41 -14.43 -5.67 19.49
C VAL A 41 -15.36 -4.61 18.92
N PRO A 42 -16.26 -4.00 19.70
CA PRO A 42 -17.12 -2.94 19.19
C PRO A 42 -16.32 -1.73 18.73
N LYS A 43 -16.83 -1.03 17.71
CA LYS A 43 -16.29 0.25 17.22
C LYS A 43 -17.39 1.32 17.35
N PRO A 44 -17.57 1.92 18.54
CA PRO A 44 -18.66 2.86 18.80
C PRO A 44 -18.67 4.01 17.79
N ALA A 45 -19.85 4.35 17.27
CA ALA A 45 -20.04 5.36 16.23
C ALA A 45 -19.13 5.20 14.99
N ASN A 46 -18.63 3.99 14.74
CA ASN A 46 -17.62 3.69 13.73
C ASN A 46 -16.36 4.58 13.82
N ALA A 47 -16.06 5.13 15.00
CA ALA A 47 -14.97 6.08 15.22
C ALA A 47 -13.74 5.38 15.80
N TYR A 48 -12.57 5.57 15.17
CA TYR A 48 -11.31 4.97 15.63
C TYR A 48 -10.89 5.43 17.02
N LEU A 49 -11.04 6.73 17.31
CA LEU A 49 -10.74 7.29 18.64
C LEU A 49 -11.50 6.62 19.79
N LEU A 50 -12.69 6.08 19.53
CA LEU A 50 -13.50 5.37 20.54
C LEU A 50 -13.24 3.86 20.51
N GLY A 51 -12.96 3.30 19.34
CA GLY A 51 -12.72 1.87 19.15
C GLY A 51 -11.33 1.41 19.60
N GLU A 52 -10.30 2.24 19.42
CA GLU A 52 -8.91 1.85 19.71
C GLU A 52 -8.63 1.55 21.18
N PRO A 53 -9.12 2.33 22.16
CA PRO A 53 -8.97 1.96 23.57
C PRO A 53 -9.59 0.59 23.90
N LEU A 54 -10.75 0.28 23.30
CA LEU A 54 -11.44 -1.00 23.47
C LEU A 54 -10.67 -2.15 22.81
N LEU A 55 -10.16 -1.92 21.60
CA LEU A 55 -9.33 -2.89 20.87
C LEU A 55 -8.04 -3.16 21.64
N SER A 56 -7.42 -2.13 22.18
CA SER A 56 -6.20 -2.25 22.98
C SER A 56 -6.47 -2.99 24.29
N ALA A 57 -7.60 -2.75 24.95
CA ALA A 57 -7.98 -3.45 26.18
C ALA A 57 -8.27 -4.94 25.92
N ALA A 58 -9.11 -5.25 24.93
CA ALA A 58 -9.41 -6.61 24.52
C ALA A 58 -8.15 -7.35 24.05
N GLY A 59 -7.33 -6.68 23.24
CA GLY A 59 -6.05 -7.19 22.76
C GLY A 59 -5.11 -7.53 23.91
N ARG A 60 -5.01 -6.69 24.94
CA ARG A 60 -4.20 -7.00 26.14
C ARG A 60 -4.71 -8.23 26.88
N ALA A 61 -6.02 -8.31 27.14
CA ALA A 61 -6.62 -9.43 27.87
C ALA A 61 -6.39 -10.76 27.14
N TRP A 62 -6.61 -10.80 25.83
CA TRP A 62 -6.42 -12.01 25.03
C TRP A 62 -4.96 -12.33 24.76
N ALA A 63 -4.08 -11.33 24.67
CA ALA A 63 -2.65 -11.56 24.55
C ALA A 63 -2.09 -12.28 25.80
N LEU A 64 -2.50 -11.86 27.00
CA LEU A 64 -2.09 -12.53 28.24
C LEU A 64 -2.57 -13.98 28.30
N ARG A 65 -3.83 -14.25 27.93
CA ARG A 65 -4.36 -15.63 27.85
C ARG A 65 -3.63 -16.47 26.81
N THR A 66 -3.42 -15.93 25.62
CA THR A 66 -2.71 -16.63 24.53
C THR A 66 -1.29 -16.99 24.95
N ARG A 67 -0.59 -16.09 25.65
CA ARG A 67 0.76 -16.37 26.18
C ARG A 67 0.74 -17.43 27.29
N ALA A 68 -0.27 -17.41 28.16
CA ALA A 68 -0.44 -18.44 29.19
C ALA A 68 -0.72 -19.84 28.58
N GLU A 69 -1.35 -19.87 27.40
CA GLU A 69 -1.57 -21.07 26.57
C GLU A 69 -0.32 -21.46 25.75
N GLY A 70 0.82 -20.77 25.91
CA GLY A 70 2.05 -21.03 25.14
C GLY A 70 2.07 -20.43 23.72
N GLY A 71 1.01 -19.75 23.32
CA GLY A 71 0.86 -19.13 22.00
C GLY A 71 1.65 -17.84 21.81
N ARG A 72 1.78 -17.41 20.55
CA ARG A 72 2.41 -16.15 20.15
C ARG A 72 1.36 -15.09 19.83
N VAL A 73 1.74 -13.81 19.98
CA VAL A 73 0.85 -12.67 19.74
C VAL A 73 1.50 -11.73 18.73
N VAL A 74 0.83 -11.55 17.59
CA VAL A 74 1.16 -10.52 16.59
C VAL A 74 0.18 -9.36 16.76
N ALA A 75 0.69 -8.15 16.92
CA ALA A 75 -0.12 -6.93 16.93
C ALA A 75 0.36 -5.95 15.85
N ASN A 76 -0.53 -5.09 15.39
CA ASN A 76 -0.17 -4.13 14.33
C ASN A 76 0.01 -2.73 14.91
N GLY A 77 1.19 -2.14 14.71
CA GLY A 77 1.53 -0.78 15.13
C GLY A 77 1.13 -0.47 16.57
N GLY A 78 0.34 0.59 16.76
CA GLY A 78 -0.11 1.06 18.08
C GLY A 78 -1.27 0.28 18.72
N ASN A 79 -1.77 -0.81 18.12
CA ASN A 79 -3.02 -1.45 18.55
C ASN A 79 -2.91 -2.11 19.94
N CYS A 80 -1.79 -2.80 20.22
CA CYS A 80 -1.65 -3.58 21.45
C CYS A 80 -0.21 -3.56 21.98
N PRO A 81 0.04 -3.02 23.20
CA PRO A 81 1.38 -2.84 23.73
C PRO A 81 1.98 -4.05 24.47
N VAL A 82 1.44 -5.26 24.26
CA VAL A 82 1.87 -6.50 24.94
C VAL A 82 2.23 -7.63 23.98
N ALA A 83 2.45 -7.31 22.71
CA ALA A 83 2.68 -8.30 21.68
C ALA A 83 4.07 -8.94 21.75
N SER A 84 4.15 -10.23 21.44
CA SER A 84 5.42 -10.91 21.15
C SER A 84 6.09 -10.27 19.94
N ALA A 85 5.29 -10.10 18.88
CA ALA A 85 5.72 -9.48 17.65
C ALA A 85 4.81 -8.30 17.27
N ASN A 86 5.38 -7.24 16.72
CA ASN A 86 4.63 -6.12 16.17
C ASN A 86 4.86 -6.00 14.67
N TRP A 87 3.80 -6.10 13.87
CA TRP A 87 3.88 -5.93 12.43
C TRP A 87 3.47 -4.51 12.02
N VAL A 88 4.43 -3.77 11.47
CA VAL A 88 4.27 -2.36 11.12
C VAL A 88 3.80 -2.23 9.67
N HIS A 89 2.63 -1.63 9.46
CA HIS A 89 2.10 -1.29 8.14
C HIS A 89 2.16 0.21 7.83
N TYR A 90 2.44 1.04 8.84
CA TYR A 90 2.51 2.49 8.76
C TYR A 90 3.21 3.02 10.02
N VAL A 91 4.02 4.07 9.89
CA VAL A 91 4.69 4.73 11.03
C VAL A 91 4.15 6.16 11.15
N HIS A 92 3.37 6.43 12.20
CA HIS A 92 2.77 7.74 12.44
C HIS A 92 3.81 8.83 12.69
N GLY A 93 4.97 8.46 13.23
CA GLY A 93 6.10 9.38 13.42
C GLY A 93 6.77 9.83 12.11
N ALA A 94 6.72 9.01 11.06
CA ALA A 94 7.40 9.28 9.79
C ALA A 94 6.58 10.13 8.81
N HIS A 95 5.25 10.05 8.90
CA HIS A 95 4.37 10.87 8.07
C HIS A 95 3.13 11.32 8.83
N ALA A 96 2.95 12.64 8.93
CA ALA A 96 1.72 13.25 9.39
C ALA A 96 0.87 13.63 8.18
N SER A 97 -0.31 13.01 8.04
CA SER A 97 -1.30 13.46 7.06
C SER A 97 -1.70 14.91 7.38
N SER A 98 -1.53 15.84 6.45
CA SER A 98 -2.05 17.20 6.58
C SER A 98 -3.58 17.16 6.53
N PRO A 99 -4.30 17.38 7.65
CA PRO A 99 -5.75 17.29 7.65
C PRO A 99 -6.32 18.41 6.78
N THR A 100 -7.11 18.06 5.77
CA THR A 100 -7.82 19.03 4.93
C THR A 100 -9.19 19.34 5.54
N GLY A 101 -9.62 20.61 5.50
CA GLY A 101 -10.91 21.08 6.04
C GLY A 101 -10.78 22.13 7.15
N GLY A 102 -11.90 22.45 7.82
CA GLY A 102 -11.99 23.52 8.82
C GLY A 102 -11.17 23.30 10.09
N VAL A 103 -10.97 24.38 10.86
CA VAL A 103 -10.09 24.44 12.05
C VAL A 103 -10.34 23.33 13.06
N LEU A 104 -11.61 23.04 13.39
CA LEU A 104 -12.00 21.95 14.31
C LEU A 104 -11.51 20.57 13.82
N ARG A 105 -11.63 20.30 12.52
CA ARG A 105 -11.18 19.04 11.92
C ARG A 105 -9.65 18.94 11.95
N GLN A 106 -8.94 20.04 11.73
CA GLN A 106 -7.49 20.09 11.82
C GLN A 106 -7.00 19.85 13.25
N LEU A 107 -7.63 20.49 14.24
CA LEU A 107 -7.33 20.29 15.67
C LEU A 107 -7.56 18.83 16.08
N LYS A 108 -8.71 18.25 15.72
CA LYS A 108 -9.01 16.83 15.95
C LYS A 108 -7.96 15.91 15.30
N GLY A 109 -7.54 16.22 14.08
CA GLY A 109 -6.47 15.52 13.38
C GLY A 109 -5.14 15.54 14.13
N ARG A 110 -4.72 16.71 14.63
CA ARG A 110 -3.48 16.88 15.41
C ARG A 110 -3.52 16.11 16.74
N VAL A 111 -4.64 16.14 17.45
CA VAL A 111 -4.81 15.39 18.71
C VAL A 111 -4.77 13.89 18.45
N SER A 112 -5.49 13.41 17.43
CA SER A 112 -5.50 12.00 17.04
C SER A 112 -4.11 11.52 16.65
N HIS A 113 -3.39 12.30 15.83
CA HIS A 113 -2.03 11.98 15.41
C HIS A 113 -1.08 11.85 16.59
N ARG A 114 -1.11 12.80 17.54
CA ARG A 114 -0.32 12.71 18.78
C ARG A 114 -0.64 11.47 19.61
N TYR A 115 -1.91 11.07 19.67
CA TYR A 115 -2.32 9.84 20.34
C TYR A 115 -1.74 8.61 19.63
N TYR A 116 -1.88 8.51 18.31
CA TYR A 116 -1.34 7.38 17.53
C TYR A 116 0.17 7.27 17.66
N VAL A 117 0.92 8.37 17.53
CA VAL A 117 2.39 8.39 17.72
C VAL A 117 2.77 7.87 19.11
N ARG A 118 2.06 8.30 20.16
CA ARG A 118 2.34 7.83 21.53
C ARG A 118 2.02 6.35 21.71
N SER A 119 0.88 5.88 21.20
CA SER A 119 0.47 4.47 21.31
C SER A 119 1.42 3.55 20.51
N GLU A 120 1.75 3.94 19.28
CA GLU A 120 2.71 3.26 18.41
C GLU A 120 4.08 3.16 19.07
N ARG A 121 4.64 4.28 19.55
CA ARG A 121 5.93 4.29 20.24
C ARG A 121 5.94 3.39 21.47
N ARG A 122 4.85 3.39 22.27
CA ARG A 122 4.72 2.51 23.44
C ARG A 122 4.64 1.04 23.03
N ALA A 123 3.88 0.71 22.00
CA ALA A 123 3.69 -0.66 21.57
C ALA A 123 4.96 -1.25 20.96
N LEU A 124 5.61 -0.52 20.05
CA LEU A 124 6.85 -0.95 19.39
C LEU A 124 7.99 -1.14 20.39
N ARG A 125 8.15 -0.22 21.35
CA ARG A 125 9.18 -0.36 22.40
C ARG A 125 9.03 -1.63 23.24
N ARG A 126 7.81 -2.10 23.45
CA ARG A 126 7.50 -3.28 24.27
C ARG A 126 7.48 -4.59 23.48
N ALA A 127 7.38 -4.54 22.16
CA ALA A 127 7.31 -5.73 21.31
C ALA A 127 8.67 -6.42 21.24
N ARG A 128 8.78 -7.72 21.55
CA ARG A 128 10.08 -8.41 21.53
C ARG A 128 10.71 -8.36 20.14
N VAL A 129 9.89 -8.59 19.13
CA VAL A 129 10.24 -8.52 17.70
C VAL A 129 9.36 -7.49 17.00
N ILE A 130 9.93 -6.79 16.03
CA ILE A 130 9.20 -5.89 15.13
C ILE A 130 9.44 -6.36 13.70
N ILE A 131 8.37 -6.44 12.92
CA ILE A 131 8.42 -6.77 11.50
C ILE A 131 8.08 -5.51 10.73
N ALA A 132 9.01 -5.06 9.89
CA ALA A 132 8.85 -3.96 8.95
C ALA A 132 8.67 -4.51 7.53
N ASN A 133 7.83 -3.87 6.73
CA ASN A 133 7.57 -4.30 5.35
C ASN A 133 8.57 -3.74 4.31
N SER A 134 9.55 -2.95 4.75
CA SER A 134 10.66 -2.45 3.94
C SER A 134 11.78 -1.90 4.83
N GLU A 135 12.96 -1.70 4.26
CA GLU A 135 14.10 -1.07 4.94
C GLU A 135 13.78 0.37 5.36
N ARG A 136 13.09 1.13 4.50
CA ARG A 136 12.55 2.44 4.86
C ARG A 136 11.65 2.38 6.09
N THR A 137 10.72 1.43 6.15
CA THR A 137 9.85 1.26 7.33
C THR A 137 10.65 0.88 8.58
N ARG A 138 11.72 0.07 8.43
CA ARG A 138 12.65 -0.22 9.54
C ARG A 138 13.28 1.05 10.06
N ASP A 139 13.85 1.85 9.18
CA ASP A 139 14.55 3.08 9.54
C ASP A 139 13.59 4.10 10.16
N ASP A 140 12.36 4.22 9.63
CA ASP A 140 11.28 5.03 10.19
C ASP A 140 10.91 4.59 11.63
N VAL A 141 10.81 3.28 11.87
CA VAL A 141 10.54 2.73 13.21
C VAL A 141 11.66 3.06 14.18
N VAL A 142 12.92 2.86 13.77
CA VAL A 142 14.09 3.15 14.60
C VAL A 142 14.15 4.64 14.93
N ALA A 143 13.99 5.52 13.94
CA ALA A 143 14.01 6.97 14.12
C ALA A 143 12.86 7.46 15.02
N ALA A 144 11.63 6.96 14.80
CA ALA A 144 10.46 7.42 15.54
C ALA A 144 10.39 6.89 16.99
N THR A 145 10.97 5.72 17.25
CA THR A 145 10.79 5.03 18.54
C THR A 145 12.06 4.81 19.33
N GLY A 146 13.24 4.82 18.71
CA GLY A 146 14.53 4.52 19.33
C GLY A 146 14.68 3.06 19.74
N VAL A 147 13.92 2.14 19.14
CA VAL A 147 14.19 0.70 19.31
C VAL A 147 15.50 0.33 18.59
N PRO A 148 16.29 -0.63 19.12
CA PRO A 148 17.47 -1.12 18.42
C PRO A 148 17.09 -1.69 17.04
N ALA A 149 17.88 -1.36 16.02
CA ALA A 149 17.66 -1.88 14.66
C ALA A 149 17.69 -3.41 14.61
N SER A 150 18.46 -4.06 15.49
CA SER A 150 18.50 -5.53 15.61
C SER A 150 17.19 -6.19 16.05
N ARG A 151 16.21 -5.41 16.56
CA ARG A 151 14.87 -5.93 16.87
C ARG A 151 13.88 -5.80 15.70
N VAL A 152 14.29 -5.15 14.62
CA VAL A 152 13.41 -4.84 13.49
C VAL A 152 13.83 -5.65 12.28
N HIS A 153 13.02 -6.65 11.95
CA HIS A 153 13.20 -7.57 10.83
C HIS A 153 12.44 -7.09 9.61
N VAL A 154 13.11 -7.02 8.47
CA VAL A 154 12.47 -6.62 7.21
C VAL A 154 11.93 -7.85 6.50
N ILE A 155 10.61 -7.90 6.35
CA ILE A 155 9.91 -8.91 5.56
C ILE A 155 9.00 -8.17 4.57
N TYR A 156 9.46 -8.12 3.32
CA TYR A 156 8.69 -7.51 2.24
C TYR A 156 7.33 -8.19 2.05
N LEU A 157 6.33 -7.43 1.61
CA LEU A 157 5.02 -8.02 1.34
C LEU A 157 5.08 -8.95 0.12
N GLY A 158 4.35 -10.06 0.23
CA GLY A 158 4.06 -10.91 -0.92
C GLY A 158 2.91 -10.39 -1.77
N GLY A 159 2.63 -11.12 -2.85
CA GLY A 159 1.52 -10.87 -3.75
C GLY A 159 0.70 -12.12 -4.07
N ASP A 160 -0.36 -11.90 -4.83
CA ASP A 160 -1.13 -12.97 -5.47
C ASP A 160 -0.64 -13.09 -6.91
N ALA A 161 0.33 -14.00 -7.12
CA ALA A 161 1.03 -14.16 -8.39
C ALA A 161 0.12 -14.64 -9.53
N GLU A 162 -0.97 -15.34 -9.21
CA GLU A 162 -1.94 -15.81 -10.19
C GLU A 162 -2.89 -14.70 -10.62
N ARG A 163 -3.31 -13.88 -9.65
CA ARG A 163 -4.16 -12.70 -9.90
C ARG A 163 -3.43 -11.58 -10.62
N PHE A 164 -2.14 -11.38 -10.32
CA PHE A 164 -1.31 -10.33 -10.89
C PHE A 164 -0.15 -10.95 -11.67
N ARG A 165 -0.40 -11.21 -12.95
CA ARG A 165 0.58 -11.78 -13.89
C ARG A 165 0.54 -11.03 -15.22
N PRO A 166 1.64 -11.07 -16.00
CA PRO A 166 1.66 -10.49 -17.34
C PRO A 166 0.50 -11.00 -18.20
N ALA A 167 -0.25 -10.08 -18.80
CA ALA A 167 -1.33 -10.41 -19.73
C ALA A 167 -0.76 -10.77 -21.11
N SER A 168 -1.37 -11.75 -21.79
CA SER A 168 -1.08 -11.96 -23.21
C SER A 168 -1.57 -10.76 -24.03
N PRO A 169 -1.05 -10.56 -25.26
CA PRO A 169 -1.57 -9.51 -26.15
C PRO A 169 -3.09 -9.60 -26.36
N GLU A 170 -3.64 -10.80 -26.49
CA GLU A 170 -5.09 -11.06 -26.65
C GLU A 170 -5.86 -10.63 -25.40
N ALA A 171 -5.37 -11.01 -24.22
CA ALA A 171 -5.99 -10.65 -22.94
C ALA A 171 -5.94 -9.13 -22.72
N ARG A 172 -4.85 -8.47 -23.11
CA ARG A 172 -4.74 -7.00 -23.07
C ARG A 172 -5.75 -6.34 -24.02
N ARG A 173 -5.90 -6.82 -25.26
CA ARG A 173 -6.90 -6.29 -26.21
C ARG A 173 -8.32 -6.48 -25.67
N ALA A 174 -8.63 -7.66 -25.13
CA ALA A 174 -9.92 -7.93 -24.49
C ALA A 174 -10.18 -7.02 -23.28
N ALA A 175 -9.18 -6.79 -22.44
CA ALA A 175 -9.29 -5.89 -21.30
C ALA A 175 -9.56 -4.45 -21.74
N ARG A 176 -8.86 -3.96 -22.77
CA ARG A 176 -9.11 -2.63 -23.36
C ARG A 176 -10.51 -2.51 -23.95
N ALA A 177 -10.97 -3.52 -24.70
CA ALA A 177 -12.33 -3.54 -25.23
C ALA A 177 -13.38 -3.50 -24.12
N ALA A 178 -13.23 -4.32 -23.06
CA ALA A 178 -14.13 -4.34 -21.91
C ALA A 178 -14.17 -3.01 -21.15
N LEU A 179 -13.06 -2.27 -21.14
CA LEU A 179 -12.95 -0.96 -20.49
C LEU A 179 -13.30 0.21 -21.41
N GLY A 180 -13.54 -0.03 -22.71
CA GLY A 180 -13.71 1.02 -23.71
C GLY A 180 -12.46 1.89 -23.92
N TRP A 181 -11.26 1.34 -23.71
CA TRP A 181 -10.00 2.07 -23.91
C TRP A 181 -9.47 1.85 -25.33
N PRO A 182 -9.07 2.91 -26.05
CA PRO A 182 -8.57 2.76 -27.42
C PRO A 182 -7.25 1.98 -27.44
N GLU A 183 -7.04 1.15 -28.47
CA GLU A 183 -5.75 0.50 -28.68
C GLU A 183 -4.67 1.47 -29.19
N SER A 184 -5.09 2.54 -29.87
CA SER A 184 -4.23 3.51 -30.54
C SER A 184 -3.48 4.45 -29.59
N ARG A 185 -3.82 4.47 -28.30
CA ARG A 185 -3.24 5.42 -27.34
C ARG A 185 -2.73 4.71 -26.09
N PRO A 186 -1.51 5.04 -25.63
CA PRO A 186 -1.03 4.53 -24.36
C PRO A 186 -1.83 5.07 -23.18
N VAL A 187 -1.93 4.27 -22.13
CA VAL A 187 -2.68 4.56 -20.91
C VAL A 187 -1.74 4.52 -19.71
N ALA A 188 -1.62 5.65 -19.01
CA ALA A 188 -1.05 5.71 -17.68
C ALA A 188 -2.14 5.52 -16.62
N LEU A 189 -1.82 4.77 -15.58
CA LEU A 189 -2.71 4.47 -14.48
C LEU A 189 -2.19 5.10 -13.19
N PHE A 190 -3.06 5.81 -12.48
CA PHE A 190 -2.86 6.16 -11.09
C PHE A 190 -3.82 5.35 -10.23
N VAL A 191 -3.31 4.65 -9.22
CA VAL A 191 -4.13 3.88 -8.27
C VAL A 191 -3.83 4.37 -6.85
N GLY A 192 -4.76 5.12 -6.26
CA GLY A 192 -4.55 5.69 -4.93
C GLY A 192 -5.72 6.54 -4.43
N ALA A 193 -5.82 6.68 -3.12
CA ALA A 193 -6.82 7.55 -2.50
C ALA A 193 -6.61 9.02 -2.89
N LEU A 194 -7.70 9.73 -3.15
CA LEU A 194 -7.75 11.17 -3.44
C LEU A 194 -8.28 11.95 -2.22
N GLY A 195 -7.89 11.52 -1.02
CA GLY A 195 -8.33 12.11 0.24
C GLY A 195 -7.39 13.20 0.78
N ASP A 196 -6.11 13.08 0.46
CA ASP A 196 -5.03 13.97 0.89
C ASP A 196 -3.90 13.98 -0.15
N ARG A 197 -2.81 14.69 0.15
CA ARG A 197 -1.62 14.79 -0.70
C ARG A 197 -0.69 13.58 -0.59
N ARG A 198 -0.96 12.58 0.26
CA ARG A 198 0.01 11.51 0.51
C ARG A 198 0.33 10.70 -0.74
N LYS A 199 -0.66 10.43 -1.59
CA LYS A 199 -0.48 9.64 -2.82
C LYS A 199 0.10 10.44 -3.99
N GLY A 200 0.31 11.75 -3.85
CA GLY A 200 1.01 12.55 -4.88
C GLY A 200 0.20 12.90 -6.11
N PHE A 201 -1.13 12.73 -6.07
CA PHE A 201 -1.97 13.04 -7.25
C PHE A 201 -1.87 14.50 -7.68
N ASP A 202 -1.66 15.43 -6.74
CA ASP A 202 -1.41 16.84 -7.03
C ASP A 202 -0.15 17.05 -7.89
N THR A 203 0.96 16.36 -7.59
CA THR A 203 2.18 16.41 -8.41
C THR A 203 1.93 15.80 -9.78
N LEU A 204 1.26 14.63 -9.83
CA LEU A 204 0.91 13.98 -11.09
C LEU A 204 0.03 14.87 -11.96
N PHE A 205 -0.98 15.51 -11.38
CA PHE A 205 -1.90 16.38 -12.09
C PHE A 205 -1.18 17.57 -12.74
N GLN A 206 -0.27 18.24 -12.01
CA GLN A 206 0.52 19.34 -12.58
C GLN A 206 1.48 18.86 -13.68
N ALA A 207 2.12 17.70 -13.51
CA ALA A 207 2.97 17.12 -14.54
C ALA A 207 2.15 16.77 -15.79
N TRP A 208 0.96 16.20 -15.60
CA TRP A 208 0.07 15.83 -16.68
C TRP A 208 -0.45 17.05 -17.46
N ALA A 209 -0.81 18.12 -16.75
CA ALA A 209 -1.22 19.39 -17.37
C ALA A 209 -0.10 19.98 -18.24
N ARG A 210 1.16 19.94 -17.75
CA ARG A 210 2.33 20.38 -18.52
C ARG A 210 2.56 19.53 -19.76
N LEU A 211 2.45 18.21 -19.64
CA LEU A 211 2.63 17.29 -20.77
C LEU A 211 1.54 17.48 -21.82
N CYS A 212 0.27 17.57 -21.40
CA CYS A 212 -0.86 17.76 -22.32
C CYS A 212 -0.88 19.13 -23.01
N ALA A 213 -0.11 20.13 -22.53
CA ALA A 213 0.07 21.40 -23.23
C ALA A 213 0.94 21.25 -24.49
N ARG A 214 1.67 20.15 -24.64
CA ARG A 214 2.45 19.82 -25.83
C ARG A 214 1.58 19.04 -26.82
N ALA A 215 1.68 19.38 -28.10
CA ALA A 215 0.90 18.72 -29.16
C ALA A 215 1.31 17.26 -29.41
N ASP A 216 2.54 16.88 -29.05
CA ASP A 216 3.10 15.55 -29.25
C ASP A 216 2.79 14.55 -28.13
N TRP A 217 2.21 15.01 -27.01
CA TRP A 217 1.86 14.11 -25.91
C TRP A 217 0.64 13.26 -26.25
N ASP A 218 0.81 11.94 -26.33
CA ASP A 218 -0.18 10.99 -26.83
C ASP A 218 -0.73 10.00 -25.77
N VAL A 219 -0.39 10.21 -24.50
CA VAL A 219 -0.79 9.33 -23.38
C VAL A 219 -2.02 9.87 -22.65
N ASP A 220 -2.93 8.98 -22.26
CA ASP A 220 -4.10 9.31 -21.43
C ASP A 220 -3.93 8.80 -19.99
N LEU A 221 -4.42 9.57 -19.02
CA LEU A 221 -4.37 9.21 -17.60
C LEU A 221 -5.70 8.67 -17.14
N LYS A 222 -5.67 7.49 -16.49
CA LYS A 222 -6.81 6.90 -15.80
C LYS A 222 -6.55 6.94 -14.29
N VAL A 223 -7.48 7.53 -13.56
CA VAL A 223 -7.35 7.78 -12.11
C VAL A 223 -8.31 6.88 -11.37
N VAL A 224 -7.77 5.86 -10.70
CA VAL A 224 -8.49 4.90 -9.88
C VAL A 224 -8.34 5.26 -8.42
N GLY A 225 -9.46 5.53 -7.77
CA GLY A 225 -9.51 5.91 -6.37
C GLY A 225 -10.69 6.80 -6.04
N SER A 226 -10.97 6.88 -4.75
CA SER A 226 -11.98 7.78 -4.19
C SER A 226 -11.35 8.65 -3.10
N GLY A 227 -12.05 9.72 -2.75
CA GLY A 227 -11.64 10.62 -1.69
C GLY A 227 -12.28 11.99 -1.82
N ALA A 228 -12.22 12.75 -0.73
CA ALA A 228 -12.91 14.03 -0.63
C ALA A 228 -12.44 15.09 -1.65
N GLN A 229 -11.27 14.91 -2.27
CA GLN A 229 -10.73 15.84 -3.27
C GLN A 229 -11.07 15.43 -4.72
N ARG A 230 -11.71 14.28 -4.94
CA ARG A 230 -11.98 13.78 -6.30
C ARG A 230 -12.74 14.80 -7.16
N GLU A 231 -13.88 15.30 -6.68
CA GLU A 231 -14.70 16.26 -7.43
C GLU A 231 -13.96 17.57 -7.71
N ALA A 232 -13.10 18.01 -6.79
CA ALA A 232 -12.29 19.20 -7.00
C ALA A 232 -11.29 18.99 -8.16
N TRP A 233 -10.67 17.80 -8.23
CA TRP A 233 -9.77 17.46 -9.33
C TRP A 233 -10.48 17.27 -10.67
N GLU A 234 -11.70 16.72 -10.68
CA GLU A 234 -12.53 16.63 -11.88
C GLU A 234 -12.89 18.03 -12.42
N ARG A 235 -13.30 18.96 -11.54
CA ARG A 235 -13.56 20.35 -11.91
C ARG A 235 -12.30 21.06 -12.42
N GLU A 236 -11.16 20.86 -11.76
CA GLU A 236 -9.88 21.44 -12.20
C GLU A 236 -9.46 20.89 -13.57
N ALA A 237 -9.63 19.58 -13.81
CA ALA A 237 -9.36 18.98 -15.12
C ALA A 237 -10.24 19.59 -16.21
N ALA A 238 -11.54 19.77 -15.95
CA ALA A 238 -12.47 20.39 -16.88
C ALA A 238 -12.08 21.86 -17.17
N ALA A 239 -11.78 22.64 -16.13
CA ALA A 239 -11.37 24.04 -16.26
C ALA A 239 -10.09 24.23 -17.09
N ARG A 240 -9.19 23.23 -17.09
CA ARG A 240 -7.95 23.23 -17.89
C ARG A 240 -8.10 22.55 -19.26
N GLY A 241 -9.30 22.13 -19.65
CA GLY A 241 -9.52 21.41 -20.91
C GLY A 241 -8.92 20.00 -20.94
N LEU A 242 -8.58 19.42 -19.79
CA LEU A 242 -7.95 18.10 -19.65
C LEU A 242 -8.96 16.95 -19.54
N GLY A 243 -10.27 17.23 -19.62
CA GLY A 243 -11.32 16.22 -19.42
C GLY A 243 -11.25 15.03 -20.38
N ALA A 244 -10.74 15.23 -21.60
CA ALA A 244 -10.50 14.14 -22.56
C ALA A 244 -9.19 13.37 -22.30
N ARG A 245 -8.27 13.95 -21.52
CA ARG A 245 -6.91 13.41 -21.25
C ARG A 245 -6.77 12.76 -19.87
N ILE A 246 -7.70 13.04 -18.96
CA ILE A 246 -7.75 12.50 -17.60
C ILE A 246 -9.15 11.96 -17.32
N GLN A 247 -9.27 10.65 -17.11
CA GLN A 247 -10.53 10.00 -16.75
C GLN A 247 -10.50 9.49 -15.31
N PHE A 248 -11.42 9.98 -14.48
CA PHE A 248 -11.58 9.53 -13.11
C PHE A 248 -12.55 8.35 -13.06
N LEU A 249 -12.06 7.18 -12.62
CA LEU A 249 -12.82 5.92 -12.61
C LEU A 249 -13.48 5.63 -11.26
N GLY A 250 -13.18 6.43 -10.24
CA GLY A 250 -13.64 6.19 -8.88
C GLY A 250 -13.01 4.95 -8.26
N PHE A 251 -13.68 4.37 -7.25
CA PHE A 251 -13.27 3.11 -6.64
C PHE A 251 -13.55 1.95 -7.60
N ARG A 252 -12.58 1.04 -7.76
CA ARG A 252 -12.64 -0.12 -8.65
C ARG A 252 -12.13 -1.36 -7.93
N GLU A 253 -12.79 -2.48 -8.15
CA GLU A 253 -12.41 -3.80 -7.59
C GLU A 253 -11.69 -4.69 -8.62
N ASP A 254 -11.89 -4.39 -9.91
CA ASP A 254 -11.30 -5.03 -11.08
C ASP A 254 -9.90 -4.48 -11.42
N VAL A 255 -9.12 -4.10 -10.40
CA VAL A 255 -7.74 -3.59 -10.57
C VAL A 255 -6.88 -4.48 -11.46
N PRO A 256 -6.91 -5.83 -11.38
CA PRO A 256 -6.16 -6.68 -12.32
C PRO A 256 -6.49 -6.42 -13.81
N LEU A 257 -7.76 -6.16 -14.13
CA LEU A 257 -8.20 -5.82 -15.50
C LEU A 257 -7.61 -4.48 -15.94
N LEU A 258 -7.63 -3.48 -15.06
CA LEU A 258 -7.07 -2.15 -15.32
C LEU A 258 -5.55 -2.20 -15.54
N LEU A 259 -4.83 -2.97 -14.72
CA LEU A 259 -3.39 -3.16 -14.85
C LEU A 259 -3.03 -3.87 -16.16
N SER A 260 -3.80 -4.88 -16.54
CA SER A 260 -3.63 -5.62 -17.81
C SER A 260 -3.85 -4.74 -19.04
N ALA A 261 -4.68 -3.70 -18.93
CA ALA A 261 -4.99 -2.79 -20.02
C ALA A 261 -4.05 -1.57 -20.10
N ALA A 262 -3.39 -1.19 -19.00
CA ALA A 262 -2.51 -0.02 -18.93
C ALA A 262 -1.13 -0.26 -19.56
N ASP A 263 -0.36 0.81 -19.75
CA ASP A 263 1.03 0.78 -20.25
C ASP A 263 2.04 1.25 -19.21
N VAL A 264 1.64 2.07 -18.24
CA VAL A 264 2.47 2.44 -17.08
C VAL A 264 1.62 2.73 -15.85
N LEU A 265 2.10 2.37 -14.67
CA LEU A 265 1.57 2.88 -13.40
C LEU A 265 2.39 4.09 -12.94
N VAL A 266 1.75 5.13 -12.43
CA VAL A 266 2.41 6.33 -11.89
C VAL A 266 2.03 6.52 -10.43
N SER A 267 3.01 6.45 -9.54
CA SER A 267 2.85 6.52 -8.08
C SER A 267 3.87 7.47 -7.44
N PRO A 268 3.69 8.80 -7.59
CA PRO A 268 4.56 9.82 -7.00
C PRO A 268 4.24 10.03 -5.50
N THR A 269 4.08 8.94 -4.76
CA THR A 269 3.68 8.96 -3.35
C THR A 269 4.69 9.70 -2.50
N ARG A 270 4.23 10.46 -1.49
CA ARG A 270 5.08 11.10 -0.48
C ARG A 270 5.40 10.15 0.67
N TYR A 271 4.51 9.20 0.93
CA TYR A 271 4.71 8.16 1.93
C TYR A 271 3.91 6.90 1.59
N ASP A 272 4.63 5.78 1.46
CA ASP A 272 4.04 4.45 1.41
C ASP A 272 4.99 3.45 2.09
N ALA A 273 4.53 2.82 3.17
CA ALA A 273 5.34 1.85 3.91
C ALA A 273 5.83 0.70 3.01
N TYR A 274 5.03 0.34 1.99
CA TYR A 274 5.50 -0.56 0.94
C TYR A 274 5.07 -0.09 -0.46
N GLY A 275 3.78 0.08 -0.73
CA GLY A 275 3.28 0.38 -2.08
C GLY A 275 2.79 -0.86 -2.81
N LEU A 276 1.80 -1.55 -2.22
CA LEU A 276 1.21 -2.78 -2.78
C LEU A 276 0.63 -2.56 -4.19
N ASN A 277 0.09 -1.38 -4.49
CA ASN A 277 -0.38 -1.04 -5.83
C ASN A 277 0.73 -1.08 -6.89
N VAL A 278 1.94 -0.65 -6.53
CA VAL A 278 3.12 -0.70 -7.41
C VAL A 278 3.64 -2.13 -7.52
N HIS A 279 3.70 -2.87 -6.39
CA HIS A 279 4.04 -4.30 -6.42
C HIS A 279 3.09 -5.07 -7.35
N GLU A 280 1.78 -4.88 -7.22
CA GLU A 280 0.75 -5.53 -8.05
C GLU A 280 0.91 -5.18 -9.55
N ALA A 281 1.24 -3.93 -9.87
CA ALA A 281 1.54 -3.51 -11.24
C ALA A 281 2.78 -4.22 -11.80
N LEU A 282 3.88 -4.24 -11.04
CA LEU A 282 5.11 -4.91 -11.46
C LEU A 282 4.91 -6.42 -11.62
N CYS A 283 4.17 -7.06 -10.71
CA CYS A 283 3.78 -8.47 -10.86
C CYS A 283 2.96 -8.70 -12.14
N ALA A 284 2.06 -7.78 -12.50
CA ALA A 284 1.33 -7.80 -13.76
C ALA A 284 2.19 -7.46 -15.01
N GLY A 285 3.51 -7.27 -14.87
CA GLY A 285 4.41 -6.91 -15.97
C GLY A 285 4.29 -5.46 -16.43
N LEU A 286 3.57 -4.61 -15.68
CA LEU A 286 3.36 -3.21 -15.99
C LEU A 286 4.53 -2.38 -15.43
N PRO A 287 5.30 -1.62 -16.24
CA PRO A 287 6.29 -0.69 -15.71
C PRO A 287 5.61 0.30 -14.76
N ALA A 288 6.31 0.67 -13.69
CA ALA A 288 5.77 1.60 -12.71
C ALA A 288 6.79 2.70 -12.37
N LEU A 289 6.38 3.94 -12.57
CA LEU A 289 7.06 5.14 -12.09
C LEU A 289 6.73 5.36 -10.62
N VAL A 290 7.71 5.27 -9.73
CA VAL A 290 7.46 5.31 -8.27
C VAL A 290 8.46 6.19 -7.54
N SER A 291 7.99 6.90 -6.52
CA SER A 291 8.88 7.61 -5.60
C SER A 291 9.76 6.65 -4.81
N ARG A 292 11.03 7.02 -4.59
CA ARG A 292 11.93 6.33 -3.65
C ARG A 292 11.40 6.31 -2.21
N SER A 293 10.36 7.10 -1.93
CA SER A 293 9.65 7.10 -0.66
C SER A 293 8.62 6.00 -0.46
N ALA A 294 8.42 5.13 -1.45
CA ALA A 294 7.68 3.88 -1.31
C ALA A 294 8.65 2.73 -0.99
N GLY A 295 8.34 1.90 0.01
CA GLY A 295 9.21 0.76 0.36
C GLY A 295 9.47 -0.24 -0.78
N VAL A 296 8.54 -0.39 -1.72
CA VAL A 296 8.69 -1.22 -2.93
C VAL A 296 9.77 -0.71 -3.87
N ALA A 297 10.15 0.58 -3.80
CA ALA A 297 11.23 1.13 -4.62
C ALA A 297 12.58 0.46 -4.33
N GLU A 298 12.75 -0.12 -3.14
CA GLU A 298 13.91 -0.93 -2.75
C GLU A 298 14.06 -2.20 -3.60
N ARG A 299 12.97 -2.63 -4.26
CA ARG A 299 12.94 -3.82 -5.12
C ARG A 299 13.39 -3.53 -6.56
N TYR A 300 13.59 -2.26 -6.92
CA TYR A 300 13.97 -1.89 -8.28
C TYR A 300 15.45 -2.19 -8.51
N PRO A 301 15.81 -2.97 -9.54
CA PRO A 301 17.21 -3.14 -9.94
C PRO A 301 17.75 -1.84 -10.55
N ALA A 302 19.07 -1.70 -10.60
CA ALA A 302 19.74 -0.52 -11.18
C ALA A 302 19.28 -0.22 -12.62
N ALA A 303 19.01 -1.27 -13.42
CA ALA A 303 18.48 -1.14 -14.78
C ALA A 303 17.11 -0.44 -14.86
N LEU A 304 16.34 -0.40 -13.77
CA LEU A 304 15.05 0.30 -13.67
C LEU A 304 15.14 1.62 -12.89
N ALA A 305 16.35 2.11 -12.56
CA ALA A 305 16.51 3.36 -11.80
C ALA A 305 15.88 4.58 -12.49
N GLY A 306 15.75 4.55 -13.82
CA GLY A 306 15.06 5.61 -14.57
C GLY A 306 13.55 5.68 -14.32
N LEU A 307 12.95 4.66 -13.69
CA LEU A 307 11.56 4.66 -13.27
C LEU A 307 11.38 5.14 -11.81
N LEU A 308 12.47 5.51 -11.12
CA LEU A 308 12.41 6.02 -9.76
C LEU A 308 12.38 7.56 -9.74
N LEU A 309 11.55 8.10 -8.85
CA LEU A 309 11.47 9.54 -8.56
C LEU A 309 12.18 9.81 -7.24
N ASP A 310 13.24 10.61 -7.29
CA ASP A 310 13.99 11.00 -6.10
C ASP A 310 13.20 11.98 -5.23
N SER A 311 12.34 12.80 -5.85
CA SER A 311 11.45 13.73 -5.18
C SER A 311 9.99 13.55 -5.63
N PRO A 312 9.05 13.26 -4.72
CA PRO A 312 7.62 13.15 -5.04
C PRO A 312 6.94 14.49 -5.35
N ASP A 313 7.62 15.62 -5.09
CA ASP A 313 7.12 16.97 -5.29
C ASP A 313 7.68 17.64 -6.56
N ASP A 314 8.67 17.02 -7.21
CA ASP A 314 9.28 17.56 -8.44
C ASP A 314 8.44 17.21 -9.67
N VAL A 315 7.54 18.14 -10.02
CA VAL A 315 6.69 18.08 -11.21
C VAL A 315 7.52 17.96 -12.50
N GLY A 316 8.65 18.66 -12.58
CA GLY A 316 9.51 18.67 -13.77
C GLY A 316 10.21 17.34 -13.97
N LEU A 317 10.73 16.75 -12.89
CA LEU A 317 11.29 15.40 -12.90
C LEU A 317 10.24 14.38 -13.32
N LEU A 318 9.05 14.40 -12.72
CA LEU A 318 7.98 13.47 -13.06
C LEU A 318 7.62 13.54 -14.56
N ALA A 319 7.48 14.75 -15.10
CA ALA A 319 7.23 14.93 -16.53
C ALA A 319 8.34 14.34 -17.40
N ARG A 320 9.63 14.63 -17.10
CA ARG A 320 10.77 14.07 -17.84
C ARG A 320 10.85 12.54 -17.74
N ARG A 321 10.51 11.95 -16.60
CA ARG A 321 10.48 10.49 -16.45
C ARG A 321 9.36 9.84 -17.26
N LEU A 322 8.19 10.50 -17.34
CA LEU A 322 7.08 10.06 -18.19
C LEU A 322 7.44 10.13 -19.68
N GLU A 323 8.10 11.20 -20.11
CA GLU A 323 8.62 11.35 -21.48
C GLU A 323 9.65 10.25 -21.79
N ALA A 324 10.66 10.08 -20.93
CA ALA A 324 11.69 9.06 -21.12
C ALA A 324 11.13 7.63 -21.14
N TRP A 325 10.13 7.33 -20.29
CA TRP A 325 9.40 6.06 -20.35
C TRP A 325 8.70 5.90 -21.69
N ARG A 326 7.97 6.92 -22.15
CA ARG A 326 7.18 6.88 -23.37
C ARG A 326 8.06 6.66 -24.62
N GLU A 327 9.20 7.33 -24.68
CA GLU A 327 10.19 7.25 -25.77
C GLU A 327 10.90 5.89 -25.82
N ASN A 328 11.11 5.26 -24.67
CA ASN A 328 11.94 4.06 -24.54
C ASN A 328 11.15 2.83 -24.03
N ALA A 329 9.83 2.80 -24.24
CA ALA A 329 8.94 1.78 -23.65
C ALA A 329 9.43 0.33 -23.88
N ALA A 330 9.90 0.03 -25.09
CA ALA A 330 10.43 -1.30 -25.45
C ALA A 330 11.71 -1.68 -24.70
N ALA A 331 12.56 -0.71 -24.36
CA ALA A 331 13.82 -0.95 -23.66
C ALA A 331 13.60 -1.33 -22.18
N TRP A 332 12.49 -0.89 -21.57
CA TRP A 332 12.15 -1.24 -20.19
C TRP A 332 11.59 -2.66 -20.05
N ALA A 333 10.94 -3.19 -21.09
CA ALA A 333 10.20 -4.44 -21.06
C ALA A 333 10.99 -5.65 -20.50
N PRO A 334 12.23 -5.97 -20.96
CA PRO A 334 12.96 -7.12 -20.44
C PRO A 334 13.31 -6.97 -18.95
N HIS A 335 13.64 -5.75 -18.50
CA HIS A 335 13.97 -5.49 -17.10
C HIS A 335 12.73 -5.54 -16.20
N VAL A 336 11.58 -5.08 -16.68
CA VAL A 336 10.29 -5.20 -15.98
C VAL A 336 9.85 -6.66 -15.90
N ALA A 337 10.03 -7.44 -16.96
CA ALA A 337 9.70 -8.87 -16.98
C ALA A 337 10.53 -9.65 -15.93
N ALA A 338 11.84 -9.39 -15.86
CA ALA A 338 12.71 -9.99 -14.85
C ALA A 338 12.30 -9.62 -13.41
N LEU A 339 11.95 -8.35 -13.17
CA LEU A 339 11.44 -7.92 -11.86
C LEU A 339 10.06 -8.54 -11.54
N SER A 340 9.17 -8.63 -12.53
CA SER A 340 7.86 -9.29 -12.39
C SER A 340 8.00 -10.73 -11.92
N GLU A 341 8.88 -11.50 -12.55
CA GLU A 341 9.14 -12.89 -12.16
C GLU A 341 9.67 -12.99 -10.72
N SER A 342 10.66 -12.17 -10.37
CA SER A 342 11.21 -12.11 -9.01
C SER A 342 10.16 -11.75 -7.95
N LEU A 343 9.30 -10.76 -8.22
CA LEU A 343 8.25 -10.36 -7.27
C LEU A 343 7.14 -11.40 -7.15
N ARG A 344 6.77 -12.08 -8.25
CA ARG A 344 5.76 -13.15 -8.23
C ARG A 344 6.23 -14.40 -7.47
N ALA A 345 7.54 -14.65 -7.40
CA ALA A 345 8.07 -15.71 -6.55
C ALA A 345 7.85 -15.44 -5.05
N GLN A 346 7.65 -14.17 -4.65
CA GLN A 346 7.32 -13.78 -3.29
C GLN A 346 5.80 -13.72 -3.11
N THR A 347 5.22 -14.81 -2.62
CA THR A 347 3.78 -14.95 -2.42
C THR A 347 3.36 -14.50 -1.01
N TRP A 348 2.05 -14.34 -0.83
CA TRP A 348 1.46 -14.19 0.49
C TRP A 348 1.84 -15.31 1.46
N ASP A 349 1.99 -16.54 0.96
CA ASP A 349 2.31 -17.71 1.76
C ASP A 349 3.80 -17.70 2.18
N THR A 350 4.72 -17.41 1.26
CA THR A 350 6.15 -17.30 1.61
C THR A 350 6.43 -16.12 2.56
N MET A 351 5.67 -15.03 2.44
CA MET A 351 5.70 -13.92 3.40
C MET A 351 5.19 -14.37 4.78
N ALA A 352 4.08 -15.09 4.83
CA ALA A 352 3.49 -15.57 6.09
C ALA A 352 4.41 -16.55 6.81
N GLU A 353 5.02 -17.48 6.07
CA GLU A 353 6.04 -18.41 6.56
C GLU A 353 7.22 -17.65 7.19
N ALA A 354 7.81 -16.69 6.46
CA ALA A 354 8.91 -15.88 6.98
C ALA A 354 8.55 -15.09 8.25
N ILE A 355 7.31 -14.59 8.33
CA ILE A 355 6.80 -13.93 9.54
C ILE A 355 6.77 -14.90 10.71
N VAL A 356 6.18 -16.09 10.51
CA VAL A 356 6.03 -17.10 11.57
C VAL A 356 7.39 -17.56 12.07
N ASP A 357 8.31 -17.85 11.15
CA ASP A 357 9.71 -18.16 11.42
C ASP A 357 10.38 -17.16 12.38
N VAL A 358 10.25 -15.87 12.09
CA VAL A 358 10.81 -14.79 12.92
C VAL A 358 10.11 -14.73 14.28
N VAL A 359 8.78 -14.88 14.32
CA VAL A 359 8.00 -14.86 15.56
C VAL A 359 8.27 -16.07 16.45
N GLU A 360 8.57 -17.23 15.88
CA GLU A 360 8.87 -18.45 16.64
C GLU A 360 10.29 -18.43 17.21
N ARG A 361 11.28 -18.04 16.40
CA ARG A 361 12.69 -17.96 16.82
C ARG A 361 12.92 -16.89 17.87
N GLU A 362 12.26 -15.73 17.74
CA GLU A 362 12.60 -14.53 18.51
C GLU A 362 11.45 -13.97 19.37
N GLY A 363 10.22 -14.49 19.27
CA GLY A 363 9.00 -13.91 19.90
C GLY A 363 8.63 -14.38 21.30
#